data_AF-A0AAU6THN5-F1
#
_entry.id   AF-A0AAU6THN5-F1
#
_cell.length_a   1.000
_cell.length_b   1.000
_cell.length_c   1.000
_cell.angle_alpha   90.00
_cell.angle_beta   90.00
_cell.angle_gamma   90.00
#
_symmetry.space_group_name_H-M   'P 1'
#
loop_
_entity.id
_entity.type
_entity.pdbx_description
1 polymer ?
#
loop_
_entity_poly.entity_id
_entity_poly.type
_entity_poly.pdbx_seq_one_letter_code
_entity_poly.pdbx_strand_id
1 'polypeptide(L)'
;MSYQCSKLKLYAVSDWRNYWLIKSTSPAKAVIDALGTSMSWIENPDDNDVVNCMVLIYSGAHESILEAMPCDFDRVLYLNDCPDTYHFRP
;
A
#
# COMPACT_ATOMS: atom_id res chain seq x y z
N MET A 1 0.02 9.97 -29.76
CA MET A 1 -0.16 9.91 -28.29
C MET A 1 -0.58 8.50 -27.94
N SER A 2 0.37 7.67 -27.51
CA SER A 2 0.09 6.32 -27.02
C SER A 2 -0.55 6.45 -25.63
N TYR A 3 -1.86 6.22 -25.55
CA TYR A 3 -2.55 6.03 -24.28
C TYR A 3 -1.95 4.77 -23.64
N GLN A 4 -0.99 4.96 -22.75
CA GLN A 4 -0.56 3.89 -21.84
C GLN A 4 -1.81 3.55 -21.03
N CYS A 5 -2.50 2.48 -21.44
CA CYS A 5 -3.57 1.88 -20.68
C CYS A 5 -2.92 1.40 -19.38
N SER A 6 -2.97 2.24 -18.34
CA SER A 6 -2.47 1.90 -17.03
C SER A 6 -3.35 0.77 -16.51
N LYS A 7 -2.84 -0.46 -16.64
CA LYS A 7 -3.55 -1.66 -16.24
C LYS A 7 -3.86 -1.54 -14.75
N LEU A 8 -5.14 -1.65 -14.37
CA LEU A 8 -5.55 -1.64 -12.97
C LEU A 8 -4.83 -2.77 -12.23
N LYS A 9 -4.26 -2.44 -11.09
CA LYS A 9 -3.63 -3.38 -10.14
C LYS A 9 -4.37 -3.31 -8.82
N LEU A 10 -4.38 -4.41 -8.09
CA LEU A 10 -4.87 -4.44 -6.73
C LEU A 10 -3.72 -4.02 -5.79
N TYR A 11 -4.01 -3.16 -4.83
CA TYR A 11 -3.05 -2.66 -3.86
C TYR A 11 -3.56 -2.95 -2.46
N ALA A 12 -2.69 -3.45 -1.59
CA ALA A 12 -2.89 -3.45 -0.15
C ALA A 12 -2.49 -2.09 0.38
N VAL A 13 -3.41 -1.40 1.03
CA VAL A 13 -3.21 -0.06 1.63
C VAL A 13 -3.46 -0.18 3.12
N SER A 14 -2.59 0.39 3.95
CA SER A 14 -2.79 0.46 5.39
C SER A 14 -2.34 1.79 5.97
N ASP A 15 -3.10 2.30 6.94
CA ASP A 15 -2.79 3.49 7.74
C ASP A 15 -2.52 3.16 9.21
N TRP A 16 -1.96 1.97 9.48
CA TRP A 16 -1.78 1.36 10.82
C TRP A 16 -3.09 0.98 11.54
N ARG A 17 -4.19 1.71 11.32
CA ARG A 17 -5.48 1.47 11.99
C ARG A 17 -6.42 0.62 11.16
N ASN A 18 -6.32 0.74 9.85
CA ASN A 18 -7.19 0.11 8.88
C ASN A 18 -6.36 -0.53 7.77
N TYR A 19 -7.03 -1.43 7.06
CA TYR A 19 -6.48 -2.14 5.92
C TYR A 19 -7.51 -2.16 4.79
N TRP A 20 -7.07 -1.88 3.57
CA TRP A 20 -7.91 -1.86 2.39
C TRP A 20 -7.26 -2.59 1.21
N LEU A 21 -8.10 -3.17 0.37
CA LEU A 21 -7.72 -3.68 -0.94
C LEU A 21 -8.32 -2.78 -2.02
N ILE A 22 -7.48 -1.98 -2.66
CA ILE A 22 -7.90 -0.96 -3.62
C ILE A 22 -7.43 -1.31 -5.02
N LYS A 23 -8.36 -1.35 -5.98
CA LYS A 23 -8.01 -1.42 -7.41
C LYS A 23 -7.70 -0.03 -7.93
N SER A 24 -6.46 0.22 -8.31
CA SER A 24 -6.04 1.52 -8.81
C SER A 24 -5.00 1.42 -9.93
N THR A 25 -4.63 2.55 -10.49
CA THR A 25 -3.64 2.64 -11.58
C THR A 25 -2.22 2.89 -11.07
N SER A 26 -2.06 3.39 -9.86
CA SER A 26 -0.77 3.68 -9.23
C SER A 26 -0.88 3.62 -7.69
N PRO A 27 0.25 3.45 -6.97
CA PRO A 27 0.26 3.48 -5.51
C PRO A 27 -0.31 4.79 -4.94
N ALA A 28 0.13 5.94 -5.46
CA ALA A 28 -0.35 7.25 -5.01
C ALA A 28 -1.87 7.43 -5.19
N LYS A 29 -2.44 6.90 -6.28
CA LYS A 29 -3.88 6.93 -6.49
C LYS A 29 -4.61 6.01 -5.51
N ALA A 30 -4.05 4.83 -5.21
CA ALA A 30 -4.61 3.93 -4.22
C ALA A 30 -4.68 4.57 -2.81
N VAL A 31 -3.69 5.39 -2.44
CA VAL A 31 -3.74 6.18 -1.19
C VAL A 31 -4.92 7.15 -1.18
N ILE A 32 -5.09 7.91 -2.26
CA ILE A 32 -6.20 8.87 -2.39
C ILE A 32 -7.55 8.15 -2.34
N ASP A 33 -7.67 7.02 -3.03
CA ASP A 33 -8.89 6.21 -3.09
C ASP A 33 -9.23 5.61 -1.70
N ALA A 34 -8.22 5.30 -0.86
CA ALA A 34 -8.41 4.75 0.49
C ALA A 34 -8.69 5.82 1.55
N LEU A 35 -7.91 6.90 1.57
CA LEU A 35 -7.89 7.90 2.65
C LEU A 35 -8.65 9.18 2.31
N GLY A 36 -9.06 9.35 1.05
CA GLY A 36 -9.73 10.57 0.57
C GLY A 36 -8.84 11.80 0.52
N THR A 37 -7.52 11.65 0.72
CA THR A 37 -6.55 12.74 0.73
C THR A 37 -5.28 12.36 -0.03
N SER A 38 -4.62 13.36 -0.62
CA SER A 38 -3.30 13.20 -1.24
C SER A 38 -2.22 13.11 -0.17
N MET A 39 -1.25 12.23 -0.39
CA MET A 39 -0.05 12.10 0.43
C MET A 39 1.19 12.08 -0.46
N SER A 40 2.32 12.47 0.12
CA SER A 40 3.63 12.52 -0.53
C SER A 40 4.38 11.21 -0.33
N TRP A 41 4.90 10.65 -1.42
CA TRP A 41 5.76 9.46 -1.37
C TRP A 41 7.08 9.76 -0.64
N ILE A 42 7.54 8.80 0.16
CA ILE A 42 8.79 8.84 0.91
C ILE A 42 9.74 7.80 0.32
N GLU A 43 10.90 8.27 -0.15
CA GLU A 43 11.93 7.39 -0.71
C GLU A 43 12.70 6.63 0.37
N ASN A 44 12.92 7.25 1.53
CA ASN A 44 13.64 6.68 2.67
C ASN A 44 12.78 6.81 3.94
N PRO A 45 11.81 5.91 4.15
CA PRO A 45 10.97 5.92 5.35
C PRO A 45 11.79 5.57 6.59
N ASP A 46 11.39 6.11 7.74
CA ASP A 46 11.89 5.69 9.05
C ASP A 46 10.83 4.91 9.84
N ASP A 47 11.21 4.34 10.99
CA ASP A 47 10.33 3.49 11.80
C ASP A 47 9.02 4.19 12.25
N ASN A 48 8.99 5.52 12.28
CA ASN A 48 7.78 6.27 12.63
C ASN A 48 6.81 6.38 11.46
N ASP A 49 7.25 6.16 10.22
CA ASP A 49 6.39 6.28 9.02
C ASP A 49 5.39 5.13 8.88
N VAL A 50 5.51 4.06 9.68
CA VAL A 50 4.55 2.94 9.73
C VAL A 50 3.13 3.41 10.08
N VAL A 51 3.00 4.51 10.82
CA VAL A 51 1.72 5.07 11.25
C VAL A 51 1.03 5.92 10.17
N ASN A 52 1.75 6.23 9.09
CA ASN A 52 1.24 7.08 8.01
C ASN A 52 0.45 6.23 7.02
N CYS A 53 0.99 5.97 5.82
CA CYS A 53 0.33 5.12 4.85
C CYS A 53 1.34 4.25 4.11
N MET A 54 1.08 2.94 4.11
CA MET A 54 1.86 1.93 3.41
C MET A 54 1.04 1.33 2.28
N VAL A 55 1.66 1.17 1.11
CA VAL A 55 1.02 0.62 -0.08
C VAL A 55 1.89 -0.45 -0.71
N LEU A 56 1.34 -1.64 -0.93
CA LEU A 56 2.01 -2.74 -1.60
C LEU A 56 1.16 -3.25 -2.75
N ILE A 57 1.78 -3.69 -3.85
CA ILE A 57 1.06 -4.35 -4.94
C ILE A 57 0.58 -5.72 -4.44
N TYR A 58 -0.73 -5.91 -4.39
CA TYR A 58 -1.36 -7.17 -3.99
C TYR A 58 -1.37 -8.13 -5.19
N SER A 59 -0.30 -8.91 -5.33
CA SER A 59 -0.19 -9.94 -6.36
C SER A 59 0.86 -10.98 -6.02
N GLY A 60 0.66 -12.22 -6.47
CA GLY A 60 1.69 -13.26 -6.42
C GLY A 60 2.01 -13.66 -4.99
N ALA A 61 3.29 -13.61 -4.59
CA ALA A 61 3.71 -14.02 -3.26
C ALA A 61 3.10 -13.14 -2.15
N HIS A 62 3.00 -11.82 -2.37
CA HIS A 62 2.44 -10.89 -1.38
C HIS A 62 0.97 -11.21 -1.06
N GLU A 63 0.18 -11.54 -2.09
CA GLU A 63 -1.20 -11.97 -1.95
C GLU A 63 -1.30 -13.21 -1.06
N SER A 64 -0.57 -14.28 -1.39
CA SER A 64 -0.60 -15.51 -0.58
C SER A 64 -0.16 -15.30 0.87
N ILE A 65 0.84 -14.43 1.10
CA ILE A 65 1.32 -14.11 2.45
C ILE A 65 0.25 -13.33 3.23
N LEU A 66 -0.32 -12.28 2.64
CA LEU A 66 -1.33 -11.44 3.28
C LEU A 66 -2.64 -12.20 3.57
N GLU A 67 -3.01 -13.18 2.73
CA GLU A 67 -4.16 -14.06 2.95
C GLU A 67 -3.94 -15.09 4.05
N ALA A 68 -2.70 -15.56 4.22
CA ALA A 68 -2.35 -16.50 5.28
C ALA A 68 -2.30 -15.83 6.67
N MET A 69 -2.23 -14.49 6.72
CA MET A 69 -2.15 -13.74 7.98
C MET A 69 -3.53 -13.61 8.65
N PRO A 70 -3.66 -14.06 9.91
CA PRO A 70 -4.95 -14.12 10.60
C PRO A 70 -5.42 -12.77 11.15
N CYS A 71 -4.52 -11.80 11.32
CA CYS A 71 -4.86 -10.49 11.87
C CYS A 71 -4.24 -9.34 11.08
N ASP A 72 -4.87 -8.17 11.17
CA ASP A 72 -4.41 -6.98 10.46
C ASP A 72 -3.08 -6.45 10.98
N PHE A 73 -2.77 -6.70 12.26
CA PHE A 73 -1.48 -6.33 12.83
C PHE A 73 -0.30 -7.03 12.14
N ASP A 74 -0.42 -8.33 11.86
CA ASP A 74 0.61 -9.08 11.13
C ASP A 74 0.79 -8.55 9.70
N ARG A 75 -0.30 -8.11 9.06
CA ARG A 75 -0.27 -7.50 7.72
C ARG A 75 0.48 -6.17 7.75
N VAL A 76 0.25 -5.35 8.78
CA VAL A 76 0.97 -4.07 8.97
C VAL A 76 2.46 -4.30 9.17
N LEU A 77 2.84 -5.26 10.01
CA LEU A 77 4.25 -5.61 10.21
C LEU A 77 4.90 -6.09 8.91
N TYR A 78 4.20 -6.95 8.16
CA TYR A 78 4.68 -7.42 6.87
C TYR A 78 4.87 -6.28 5.85
N LEU A 79 3.90 -5.34 5.78
CA LEU A 79 4.01 -4.18 4.91
C LEU A 79 5.24 -3.34 5.29
N ASN A 80 5.48 -3.12 6.58
CA ASN A 80 6.62 -2.33 7.05
C ASN A 80 7.98 -3.00 6.75
N ASP A 81 8.06 -4.32 6.86
CA ASP A 81 9.29 -5.08 6.61
C ASP A 81 9.52 -5.39 5.11
N CYS A 82 8.52 -5.17 4.25
CA CYS A 82 8.60 -5.50 2.83
C CYS A 82 9.25 -4.36 2.02
N PRO A 83 10.37 -4.62 1.31
CA PRO A 83 11.08 -3.59 0.54
C PRO A 83 10.31 -3.08 -0.68
N ASP A 84 9.27 -3.81 -1.11
CA ASP A 84 8.41 -3.42 -2.23
C ASP A 84 7.27 -2.49 -1.80
N THR A 85 7.19 -2.16 -0.51
CA THR A 85 6.18 -1.26 0.05
C THR A 85 6.53 0.20 -0.24
N TYR A 86 5.56 0.92 -0.77
CA TYR A 86 5.60 2.37 -0.90
C TYR A 86 5.09 3.03 0.37
N HIS A 87 5.87 3.95 0.94
CA HIS A 87 5.48 4.72 2.11
C HIS A 87 5.04 6.13 1.71
N PHE A 88 4.00 6.63 2.35
CA PHE A 88 3.41 7.93 2.10
C PHE A 88 3.16 8.66 3.41
N ARG A 89 3.39 9.97 3.43
CA ARG A 89 3.05 10.88 4.54
C ARG A 89 2.22 12.08 4.06
N PRO A 90 1.46 12.74 4.94
CA PRO A 90 0.85 14.03 4.64
C PRO A 90 1.84 15.04 4.05
#